data_AF-A0A089HPH2-F1
#
_entry.id   AF-A0A089HPH2-F1
#
_cell.length_a   1.000
_cell.length_b   1.000
_cell.length_c   1.000
_cell.angle_alpha   90.00
_cell.angle_beta   90.00
_cell.angle_gamma   90.00
#
_symmetry.space_group_name_H-M   'P 1'
#
loop_
_entity.id
_entity.type
_entity.pdbx_description
1 polymer ?
#
loop_
_entity_poly.entity_id
_entity_poly.type
_entity_poly.pdbx_seq_one_letter_code
_entity_poly.pdbx_strand_id
1 'polypeptide(L)'
;MRGCKSLLNTEIVDFICSHYLSKGSELEPATLSESGRGFEIDIFRAGSRTRRRIGKITGGHADNVLSHENRVPEVLERLFHSPRVRKSERDLLRDTRDASLCNGGLAEGWIMRIDRYESDGKTVARTEYVMGYALYIHLERKRRRAQEREKQTIATWHARLGTVLEERNKVPDGLSGKENRHLLWNFIEDMAAKLEHCSVYKEVFEVIWNKEQPWQGRKLEYYVDFIIALAEIAAARAHFDWKEIGARYYREIGGSKRFDPYKVDFLEAAEEQIGCPLPLLGLCSGGTVTPIYFAGELSGRGGFAYPQGFLHAVTDVTVWKTEFRTGCHTMWLTENRAVLTRMSAEPDFLLNSGSLIIGLDGQLRSGHRKLIKDVLTGSKSIGQVIVWCDGDKSGLDIARNVQALLQPAHPAGVKWILPPAVDQKGDDPRSCLFRTWEAYEAAALAGLDRNQADEQEAEMGDTDIWNMWMDL
;
A
#
# COMPACT_ATOMS: atom_id res chain seq x y z
N MET A 1 49.86 -22.29 26.60
CA MET A 1 48.99 -23.37 27.11
C MET A 1 49.09 -23.43 28.63
N ARG A 2 48.00 -23.09 29.34
CA ARG A 2 47.61 -23.59 30.67
C ARG A 2 46.12 -23.27 30.80
N GLY A 3 45.31 -24.33 30.91
CA GLY A 3 43.87 -24.30 30.66
C GLY A 3 43.04 -23.80 31.84
N CYS A 4 41.98 -23.07 31.49
CA CYS A 4 40.74 -22.97 32.25
C CYS A 4 39.62 -23.07 31.23
N LYS A 5 39.06 -24.28 31.03
CA LYS A 5 37.85 -24.46 30.22
C LYS A 5 36.67 -23.95 31.05
N SER A 6 36.09 -22.80 30.69
CA SER A 6 34.76 -22.44 31.19
C SER A 6 33.75 -23.45 30.63
N LEU A 7 33.00 -24.13 31.50
CA LEU A 7 32.02 -25.14 31.12
C LEU A 7 30.67 -24.54 30.65
N LEU A 8 30.54 -23.21 30.61
CA LEU A 8 29.39 -22.53 30.01
C LEU A 8 29.59 -22.36 28.50
N ASN A 9 28.55 -22.59 27.71
CA ASN A 9 28.59 -22.44 26.25
C ASN A 9 29.11 -21.03 25.86
N THR A 10 30.16 -21.00 25.04
CA THR A 10 30.82 -19.79 24.53
C THR A 10 29.82 -18.82 23.91
N GLU A 11 28.79 -19.32 23.23
CA GLU A 11 27.76 -18.50 22.58
C GLU A 11 26.95 -17.63 23.58
N ILE A 12 26.72 -18.13 24.80
CA ILE A 12 26.02 -17.38 25.85
C ILE A 12 26.91 -16.25 26.36
N VAL A 13 28.19 -16.53 26.57
CA VAL A 13 29.16 -15.53 27.02
C VAL A 13 29.29 -14.44 25.97
N ASP A 14 29.39 -14.80 24.69
CA ASP A 14 29.46 -13.86 23.58
C ASP A 14 28.18 -13.00 23.47
N PHE A 15 27.01 -13.61 23.63
CA PHE A 15 25.73 -12.90 23.70
C PHE A 15 25.70 -11.89 24.86
N ILE A 16 26.15 -12.30 26.05
CA ILE A 16 26.21 -11.42 27.22
C ILE A 16 27.16 -10.24 26.97
N CYS A 17 28.36 -10.52 26.46
CA CYS A 17 29.35 -9.51 26.09
C CYS A 17 28.79 -8.52 25.07
N SER A 18 28.07 -9.00 24.06
CA SER A 18 27.56 -8.18 22.96
C SER A 18 26.41 -7.26 23.37
N HIS A 19 25.54 -7.69 24.29
CA HIS A 19 24.29 -6.98 24.60
C HIS A 19 24.17 -6.39 26.00
N TYR A 20 24.95 -6.87 26.99
CA TYR A 20 24.78 -6.51 28.40
C TYR A 20 26.05 -6.00 29.08
N LEU A 21 27.23 -6.26 28.51
CA LEU A 21 28.51 -5.81 29.06
C LEU A 21 28.80 -4.35 28.66
N SER A 22 29.05 -3.50 29.65
CA SER A 22 29.46 -2.11 29.43
C SER A 22 30.93 -2.00 29.02
N LYS A 23 31.26 -1.02 28.19
CA LYS A 23 32.66 -0.74 27.77
C LYS A 23 33.60 -0.63 28.98
N GLY A 24 34.76 -1.29 28.92
CA GLY A 24 35.74 -1.33 30.01
C GLY A 24 35.36 -2.24 31.19
N SER A 25 34.36 -3.11 31.00
CA SER A 25 33.98 -4.15 31.97
C SER A 25 34.38 -5.52 31.44
N GLU A 26 34.62 -6.46 32.35
CA GLU A 26 35.05 -7.83 32.07
C GLU A 26 34.16 -8.81 32.84
N LEU A 27 33.99 -10.01 32.28
CA LEU A 27 33.28 -11.12 32.93
C LEU A 27 34.28 -12.07 33.57
N GLU A 28 33.98 -12.56 34.77
CA GLU A 28 34.69 -13.72 35.33
C GLU A 28 34.21 -15.04 34.73
N PRO A 29 35.00 -16.13 34.86
CA PRO A 29 34.54 -17.46 34.50
C PRO A 29 33.23 -17.79 35.23
N ALA A 30 32.26 -18.32 34.50
CA ALA A 30 30.96 -18.67 35.05
C ALA A 30 31.07 -19.74 36.14
N THR A 31 30.37 -19.52 37.25
CA THR A 31 30.11 -20.53 38.28
C THR A 31 28.81 -21.24 37.92
N LEU A 32 28.85 -22.55 37.70
CA LEU A 32 27.66 -23.34 37.40
C LEU A 32 26.98 -23.81 38.69
N SER A 33 25.65 -23.92 38.67
CA SER A 33 24.89 -24.52 39.76
C SER A 33 25.17 -26.03 39.85
N GLU A 34 24.88 -26.65 41.00
CA GLU A 34 25.06 -28.09 41.22
C GLU A 34 24.31 -28.95 40.19
N SER A 35 23.17 -28.45 39.69
CA SER A 35 22.38 -29.09 38.63
C SER A 35 22.96 -28.94 37.22
N GLY A 36 24.00 -28.11 37.04
CA GLY A 36 24.58 -27.74 35.74
C GLY A 36 23.70 -26.82 34.88
N ARG A 37 22.42 -26.62 35.23
CA ARG A 37 21.43 -25.87 34.45
C ARG A 37 21.37 -24.38 34.72
N GLY A 38 22.07 -23.90 35.75
CA GLY A 38 22.14 -22.49 36.10
C GLY A 38 23.58 -22.00 36.09
N PHE A 39 23.76 -20.71 35.82
CA PHE A 39 25.06 -20.07 35.87
C PHE A 39 25.00 -18.72 36.59
N GLU A 40 26.14 -18.36 37.16
CA GLU A 40 26.41 -17.09 37.79
C GLU A 40 27.73 -16.52 37.28
N ILE A 41 27.73 -15.27 36.81
CA ILE A 41 28.91 -14.60 36.27
C ILE A 41 29.05 -13.25 36.95
N ASP A 42 30.16 -13.05 37.66
CA ASP A 42 30.48 -11.74 38.24
C ASP A 42 31.02 -10.79 37.14
N ILE A 43 30.56 -9.53 37.19
CA ILE A 43 30.98 -8.45 36.29
C ILE A 43 31.96 -7.56 37.04
N PHE A 44 33.13 -7.31 36.45
CA PHE A 44 34.15 -6.41 36.97
C PHE A 44 34.35 -5.21 36.06
N ARG A 45 34.78 -4.09 36.63
CA ARG A 45 35.28 -2.92 35.89
C ARG A 45 36.78 -2.80 36.13
N ALA A 46 37.54 -2.72 35.05
CA ALA A 46 38.97 -2.48 35.10
C ALA A 46 39.21 -0.96 35.20
N GLY A 47 39.79 -0.52 36.32
CA GLY A 47 40.37 0.83 36.45
C GLY A 47 41.86 0.81 36.16
N SER A 48 42.50 1.98 36.16
CA SER A 48 43.94 2.13 35.93
C SER A 48 44.82 1.44 37.00
N ARG A 49 44.29 1.16 38.19
CA ARG A 49 45.01 0.53 39.31
C ARG A 49 44.21 -0.50 40.13
N THR A 50 42.90 -0.68 39.85
CA THR A 50 42.03 -1.55 40.66
C THR A 50 41.02 -2.29 39.78
N ARG A 51 40.73 -3.55 40.14
CA ARG A 51 39.66 -4.37 39.55
C ARG A 51 38.52 -4.45 40.55
N ARG A 52 37.37 -3.88 40.22
CA ARG A 52 36.23 -3.79 41.15
C ARG A 52 35.01 -4.53 40.61
N ARG A 53 34.37 -5.34 41.46
CA ARG A 53 33.11 -6.00 41.14
C ARG A 53 31.97 -4.97 41.10
N ILE A 54 31.24 -4.94 39.99
CA ILE A 54 30.17 -3.96 39.72
C ILE A 54 28.80 -4.61 39.52
N GLY A 55 28.73 -5.93 39.43
CA GLY A 55 27.48 -6.64 39.32
C GLY A 55 27.65 -8.14 39.15
N LYS A 56 26.54 -8.82 38.95
CA LYS A 56 26.45 -10.26 38.73
C LYS A 56 25.31 -10.57 37.77
N ILE A 57 25.52 -11.53 36.89
CA ILE A 57 24.51 -12.06 35.97
C ILE A 57 24.16 -13.46 36.43
N THR A 58 22.87 -13.72 36.58
CA THR A 58 22.33 -15.05 36.91
C THR A 58 21.37 -15.48 35.81
N GLY A 59 21.49 -16.70 35.33
CA GLY A 59 20.62 -17.24 34.28
C GLY A 59 20.67 -18.75 34.18
N GLY A 60 19.75 -19.31 33.44
CA GLY A 60 19.72 -20.73 33.09
C GLY A 60 20.39 -20.98 31.75
N HIS A 61 20.89 -22.20 31.60
CA HIS A 61 21.31 -22.75 30.31
C HIS A 61 20.71 -24.15 30.14
N ALA A 62 19.96 -24.33 29.05
CA ALA A 62 19.47 -25.64 28.64
C ALA A 62 20.51 -26.32 27.74
N ASP A 63 20.90 -27.56 28.08
CA ASP A 63 21.85 -28.40 27.32
C ASP A 63 21.47 -28.58 25.85
N ASN A 64 20.20 -28.37 25.50
CA ASN A 64 19.70 -28.49 24.14
C ASN A 64 18.67 -27.39 23.82
N VAL A 65 19.18 -26.18 23.58
CA VAL A 65 18.41 -24.97 23.19
C VAL A 65 17.42 -25.26 22.03
N LEU A 66 17.72 -26.24 21.17
CA LEU A 66 16.89 -26.68 20.04
C LEU A 66 15.60 -27.42 20.46
N SER A 67 15.57 -28.09 21.61
CA SER A 67 14.43 -28.92 22.03
C SER A 67 13.32 -28.16 22.77
N HIS A 68 13.58 -26.91 23.18
CA HIS A 68 12.67 -26.08 23.96
C HIS A 68 11.94 -24.99 23.13
N GLU A 69 12.07 -24.97 21.80
CA GLU A 69 11.46 -23.96 20.92
C GLU A 69 9.94 -23.84 21.08
N ASN A 70 9.24 -24.94 21.29
CA ASN A 70 7.77 -24.96 21.42
C ASN A 70 7.28 -24.60 22.84
N ARG A 71 8.15 -24.15 23.73
CA ARG A 71 7.82 -23.91 25.15
C ARG A 71 7.93 -22.46 25.57
N VAL A 72 8.45 -21.57 24.72
CA VAL A 72 8.57 -20.14 25.05
C VAL A 72 7.17 -19.53 25.22
N PRO A 73 6.83 -18.97 26.39
CA PRO A 73 5.54 -18.33 26.62
C PRO A 73 5.40 -17.05 25.77
N GLU A 74 4.27 -16.89 25.09
CA GLU A 74 3.98 -15.71 24.24
C GLU A 74 4.09 -14.38 25.00
N VAL A 75 3.82 -14.40 26.30
CA VAL A 75 3.96 -13.22 27.18
C VAL A 75 5.42 -12.75 27.21
N LEU A 76 6.40 -13.66 27.28
CA LEU A 76 7.82 -13.31 27.29
C LEU A 76 8.29 -12.81 25.92
N GLU A 77 7.79 -13.38 24.82
CA GLU A 77 8.08 -12.87 23.48
C GLU A 77 7.63 -11.41 23.31
N ARG A 78 6.46 -11.08 23.84
CA ARG A 78 5.89 -9.73 23.77
C ARG A 78 6.63 -8.74 24.67
N LEU A 79 6.94 -9.16 25.90
CA LEU A 79 7.61 -8.30 26.87
C LEU A 79 9.06 -8.01 26.48
N PHE A 80 9.79 -9.03 26.05
CA PHE A 80 11.18 -8.92 25.63
C PHE A 80 11.29 -9.07 24.11
N HIS A 81 10.86 -8.05 23.37
CA HIS A 81 10.97 -8.04 21.90
C HIS A 81 12.40 -7.75 21.39
N SER A 82 13.32 -7.31 22.27
CA SER A 82 14.73 -7.10 21.96
C SER A 82 15.64 -7.22 23.18
N PRO A 83 16.96 -7.45 22.99
CA PRO A 83 17.94 -7.46 24.10
C PRO A 83 18.06 -6.13 24.86
N ARG A 84 17.45 -5.05 24.38
CA ARG A 84 17.48 -3.72 25.02
C ARG A 84 16.45 -3.56 26.12
N VAL A 85 15.41 -4.40 26.14
CA VAL A 85 14.36 -4.30 27.16
C VAL A 85 14.91 -4.74 28.52
N ARG A 86 14.63 -3.93 29.55
CA ARG A 86 14.99 -4.15 30.96
C ARG A 86 13.69 -4.06 31.77
N LYS A 87 13.46 -4.98 32.70
CA LYS A 87 12.28 -4.97 33.58
C LYS A 87 12.73 -5.08 35.04
N SER A 88 12.09 -4.34 35.95
CA SER A 88 12.23 -4.63 37.38
C SER A 88 11.44 -5.90 37.74
N GLU A 89 11.72 -6.51 38.88
CA GLU A 89 10.95 -7.67 39.36
C GLU A 89 9.45 -7.34 39.48
N ARG A 90 9.14 -6.16 40.02
CA ARG A 90 7.77 -5.67 40.18
C ARG A 90 7.06 -5.51 38.84
N ASP A 91 7.75 -4.96 37.83
CA ASP A 91 7.18 -4.81 36.49
C ASP A 91 6.96 -6.17 35.83
N LEU A 92 7.93 -7.08 35.96
CA LEU A 92 7.84 -8.41 35.39
C LEU A 92 6.66 -9.19 36.00
N LEU A 93 6.49 -9.15 37.32
CA LEU A 93 5.36 -9.80 38.01
C LEU A 93 4.02 -9.16 37.67
N ARG A 94 3.96 -7.83 37.53
CA ARG A 94 2.74 -7.13 37.10
C ARG A 94 2.33 -7.54 35.69
N ASP A 95 3.29 -7.63 34.78
CA ASP A 95 3.06 -7.86 33.36
C ASP A 95 2.79 -9.36 33.07
N THR A 96 3.42 -10.27 33.81
CA THR A 96 3.24 -11.73 33.66
C THR A 96 2.07 -12.27 34.47
N ARG A 97 1.75 -11.65 35.62
CA ARG A 97 0.76 -12.12 36.61
C ARG A 97 1.02 -13.54 37.14
N ASP A 98 2.23 -14.05 36.96
CA ASP A 98 2.61 -15.41 37.33
C ASP A 98 4.08 -15.45 37.76
N ALA A 99 4.31 -15.63 39.06
CA ALA A 99 5.65 -15.71 39.63
C ALA A 99 6.41 -16.97 39.19
N SER A 100 5.70 -18.03 38.76
CA SER A 100 6.33 -19.25 38.26
C SER A 100 7.03 -19.03 36.92
N LEU A 101 6.57 -18.07 36.10
CA LEU A 101 7.22 -17.68 34.85
C LEU A 101 8.56 -16.97 35.07
N CYS A 102 8.73 -16.25 36.18
CA CYS A 102 10.02 -15.63 36.51
C CYS A 102 11.07 -16.70 36.83
N ASN A 103 10.75 -17.63 37.73
CA ASN A 103 11.68 -18.69 38.14
C ASN A 103 11.88 -19.72 37.02
N GLY A 104 10.81 -20.12 36.34
CA GLY A 104 10.87 -21.00 35.19
C GLY A 104 11.61 -20.37 34.01
N GLY A 105 11.35 -19.09 33.72
CA GLY A 105 12.04 -18.37 32.65
C GLY A 105 13.54 -18.18 32.92
N LEU A 106 13.93 -17.96 34.19
CA LEU A 106 15.34 -17.98 34.58
C LEU A 106 15.94 -19.36 34.37
N ALA A 107 15.29 -20.43 34.86
CA ALA A 107 15.80 -21.80 34.76
C ALA A 107 15.93 -22.29 33.31
N GLU A 108 14.98 -21.95 32.44
CA GLU A 108 14.99 -22.31 31.01
C GLU A 108 15.89 -21.38 30.17
N GLY A 109 16.46 -20.33 30.77
CA GLY A 109 17.34 -19.37 30.08
C GLY A 109 16.61 -18.42 29.13
N TRP A 110 15.28 -18.27 29.26
CA TRP A 110 14.49 -17.30 28.50
C TRP A 110 14.68 -15.87 29.00
N ILE A 111 14.94 -15.71 30.30
CA ILE A 111 15.31 -14.44 30.92
C ILE A 111 16.59 -14.62 31.75
N MET A 112 17.31 -13.52 31.98
CA MET A 112 18.44 -13.45 32.90
C MET A 112 18.22 -12.33 33.91
N ARG A 113 18.78 -12.48 35.10
CA ARG A 113 18.82 -11.44 36.13
C ARG A 113 20.20 -10.79 36.13
N ILE A 114 20.23 -9.46 36.14
CA ILE A 114 21.43 -8.66 36.30
C ILE A 114 21.30 -7.86 37.60
N ASP A 115 22.15 -8.19 38.56
CA ASP A 115 22.31 -7.46 39.81
C ASP A 115 23.46 -6.46 39.65
N ARG A 116 23.21 -5.18 39.94
CA ARG A 116 24.21 -4.12 39.94
C ARG A 116 24.55 -3.76 41.37
N TYR A 117 25.84 -3.71 41.69
CA TYR A 117 26.30 -3.43 43.04
C TYR A 117 26.61 -1.95 43.28
N GLU A 118 26.46 -1.53 44.53
CA GLU A 118 26.88 -0.23 45.05
C GLU A 118 28.40 -0.04 45.04
N SER A 119 28.85 1.14 45.50
CA SER A 119 30.26 1.52 45.70
C SER A 119 31.11 0.46 46.42
N ASP A 120 30.49 -0.34 47.27
CA ASP A 120 31.10 -1.40 48.08
C ASP A 120 31.33 -2.74 47.34
N GLY A 121 30.75 -2.91 46.14
CA GLY A 121 30.84 -4.15 45.35
C GLY A 121 30.12 -5.37 45.96
N LYS A 122 29.26 -5.15 46.97
CA LYS A 122 28.54 -6.19 47.72
C LYS A 122 27.05 -5.92 47.82
N THR A 123 26.65 -4.69 48.11
CA THR A 123 25.24 -4.33 48.28
C THR A 123 24.60 -4.18 46.90
N VAL A 124 23.46 -4.85 46.68
CA VAL A 124 22.70 -4.73 45.42
C VAL A 124 22.02 -3.37 45.40
N ALA A 125 22.44 -2.51 44.47
CA ALA A 125 21.82 -1.22 44.18
C ALA A 125 20.52 -1.41 43.39
N ARG A 126 20.56 -2.31 42.39
CA ARG A 126 19.45 -2.54 41.47
C ARG A 126 19.48 -3.93 40.87
N THR A 127 18.30 -4.48 40.67
CA THR A 127 18.06 -5.74 39.97
C THR A 127 17.22 -5.51 38.72
N GLU A 128 17.68 -6.05 37.59
CA GLU A 128 16.98 -5.99 36.31
C GLU A 128 16.86 -7.39 35.70
N TYR A 129 15.71 -7.67 35.10
CA TYR A 129 15.44 -8.83 34.29
C TYR A 129 15.56 -8.46 32.81
N VAL A 130 16.25 -9.31 32.05
CA VAL A 130 16.54 -9.12 30.63
C VAL A 130 16.26 -10.38 29.83
N MET A 131 16.19 -10.24 28.51
CA MET A 131 16.15 -11.36 27.58
C MET A 131 17.36 -12.29 27.78
N GLY A 132 17.10 -13.58 27.95
CA GLY A 132 18.12 -14.62 27.97
C GLY A 132 18.44 -15.13 26.56
N TYR A 133 19.56 -15.84 26.44
CA TYR A 133 20.06 -16.32 25.15
C TYR A 133 19.07 -17.26 24.44
N ALA A 134 18.37 -18.11 25.18
CA ALA A 134 17.39 -19.03 24.58
C ALA A 134 16.22 -18.28 23.92
N LEU A 135 15.72 -17.21 24.56
CA LEU A 135 14.67 -16.36 23.98
C LEU A 135 15.20 -15.56 22.79
N TYR A 136 16.43 -15.07 22.86
CA TYR A 136 17.08 -14.36 21.76
C TYR A 136 17.13 -15.23 20.49
N ILE A 137 17.67 -16.45 20.61
CA ILE A 137 17.78 -17.39 19.49
C ILE A 137 16.41 -17.79 18.94
N HIS A 138 15.43 -18.01 19.82
CA HIS A 138 14.05 -18.27 19.40
C HIS A 138 13.48 -17.14 18.53
N LEU A 139 13.63 -15.89 18.97
CA LEU A 139 13.15 -14.73 18.21
C LEU A 139 13.93 -14.52 16.91
N GLU A 140 15.24 -14.72 16.89
CA GLU A 140 16.03 -14.67 15.66
C GLU A 140 15.60 -15.75 14.65
N ARG A 141 15.40 -16.98 15.10
CA ARG A 141 14.90 -18.07 14.24
C ARG A 141 13.51 -17.79 13.73
N LYS A 142 12.61 -17.27 14.57
CA LYS A 142 11.25 -16.86 14.17
C LYS A 142 11.30 -15.79 13.09
N ARG A 143 12.16 -14.77 13.24
CA ARG A 143 12.39 -13.73 12.21
C ARG A 143 12.96 -14.32 10.92
N ARG A 144 13.99 -15.17 11.02
CA ARG A 144 14.59 -15.83 9.85
C ARG A 144 13.60 -16.73 9.11
N ARG A 145 12.77 -17.49 9.84
CA ARG A 145 11.69 -18.31 9.25
C ARG A 145 10.64 -17.44 8.56
N ALA A 146 10.29 -16.29 9.13
CA ALA A 146 9.39 -15.35 8.48
C ALA A 146 10.00 -14.79 7.18
N GLN A 147 11.24 -14.31 7.24
CA GLN A 147 11.96 -13.80 6.05
C GLN A 147 12.12 -14.86 4.96
N GLU A 148 12.42 -16.10 5.33
CA GLU A 148 12.54 -17.20 4.37
C GLU A 148 11.18 -17.53 3.72
N ARG A 149 10.09 -17.49 4.50
CA ARG A 149 8.73 -17.65 3.96
C ARG A 149 8.39 -16.54 2.98
N GLU A 150 8.70 -15.28 3.31
CA GLU A 150 8.47 -14.15 2.40
C GLU A 150 9.22 -14.35 1.08
N LYS A 151 10.52 -14.67 1.15
CA LYS A 151 11.35 -14.97 -0.04
C LYS A 151 10.79 -16.12 -0.86
N GLN A 152 10.37 -17.20 -0.21
CA GLN A 152 9.81 -18.36 -0.88
C GLN A 152 8.46 -18.03 -1.54
N THR A 153 7.62 -17.22 -0.91
CA THR A 153 6.37 -16.73 -1.49
C THR A 153 6.65 -15.88 -2.73
N ILE A 154 7.57 -14.93 -2.65
CA ILE A 154 7.95 -14.06 -3.78
C ILE A 154 8.49 -14.90 -4.95
N ALA A 155 9.37 -15.86 -4.68
CA ALA A 155 9.88 -16.78 -5.70
C ALA A 155 8.76 -17.61 -6.34
N THR A 156 7.77 -18.03 -5.54
CA THR A 156 6.59 -18.76 -6.04
C THR A 156 5.75 -17.88 -6.95
N TRP A 157 5.51 -16.63 -6.59
CA TRP A 157 4.80 -15.66 -7.44
C TRP A 157 5.52 -15.45 -8.76
N HIS A 158 6.83 -15.19 -8.74
CA HIS A 158 7.63 -15.02 -9.94
C HIS A 158 7.57 -16.25 -10.86
N ALA A 159 7.71 -17.47 -10.31
CA ALA A 159 7.61 -18.71 -11.08
C ALA A 159 6.22 -18.92 -11.72
N ARG A 160 5.14 -18.59 -11.00
CA ARG A 160 3.78 -18.66 -11.54
C ARG A 160 3.55 -17.65 -12.65
N LEU A 161 4.01 -16.41 -12.49
CA LEU A 161 3.93 -15.40 -13.54
C LEU A 161 4.67 -15.84 -14.81
N GLY A 162 5.87 -16.43 -14.68
CA GLY A 162 6.58 -17.03 -15.80
C GLY A 162 5.77 -18.11 -16.51
N THR A 163 5.13 -19.00 -15.75
CA THR A 163 4.24 -20.04 -16.31
C THR A 163 3.06 -19.44 -17.07
N VAL A 164 2.41 -18.41 -16.51
CA VAL A 164 1.30 -17.70 -17.16
C VAL A 164 1.73 -17.06 -18.47
N LEU A 165 2.89 -16.41 -18.50
CA LEU A 165 3.44 -15.78 -19.69
C LEU A 165 3.79 -16.78 -20.79
N GLU A 166 4.23 -17.99 -20.45
CA GLU A 166 4.43 -19.08 -21.42
C GLU A 166 3.11 -19.65 -21.95
N GLU A 167 2.08 -19.75 -21.10
CA GLU A 167 0.78 -20.32 -21.46
C GLU A 167 -0.06 -19.38 -22.33
N ARG A 168 0.16 -18.05 -22.26
CA ARG A 168 -0.65 -17.05 -23.00
C ARG A 168 -0.71 -17.29 -24.51
N ASN A 169 0.36 -17.86 -25.09
CA ASN A 169 0.49 -18.10 -26.53
C ASN A 169 -0.11 -19.43 -26.99
N LYS A 170 -0.56 -20.29 -26.06
CA LYS A 170 -1.11 -21.62 -26.37
C LYS A 170 -2.61 -21.61 -26.64
N VAL A 171 -3.25 -20.44 -26.57
CA VAL A 171 -4.70 -20.27 -26.72
C VAL A 171 -5.08 -20.12 -28.20
N PRO A 172 -5.94 -20.99 -28.76
CA PRO A 172 -6.33 -20.92 -30.17
C PRO A 172 -6.87 -19.55 -30.57
N ASP A 173 -6.49 -19.09 -31.77
CA ASP A 173 -7.07 -17.94 -32.45
C ASP A 173 -8.54 -18.22 -32.82
N GLY A 174 -9.44 -17.96 -31.87
CA GLY A 174 -10.88 -18.14 -32.11
C GLY A 174 -11.82 -17.61 -31.02
N LEU A 175 -11.29 -17.13 -29.89
CA LEU A 175 -12.10 -16.53 -28.82
C LEU A 175 -12.18 -15.02 -29.04
N SER A 176 -13.36 -14.49 -29.37
CA SER A 176 -13.61 -13.08 -29.76
C SER A 176 -13.48 -12.04 -28.62
N GLY A 177 -12.54 -12.24 -27.68
CA GLY A 177 -12.29 -11.37 -26.52
C GLY A 177 -10.83 -10.95 -26.36
N LYS A 178 -10.02 -11.03 -27.43
CA LYS A 178 -8.57 -10.78 -27.39
C LYS A 178 -8.17 -9.30 -27.42
N GLU A 179 -9.03 -8.39 -27.88
CA GLU A 179 -8.61 -7.02 -28.24
C GLU A 179 -7.92 -6.27 -27.09
N ASN A 180 -8.36 -6.45 -25.84
CA ASN A 180 -7.81 -5.71 -24.69
C ASN A 180 -6.92 -6.54 -23.76
N ARG A 181 -6.74 -7.85 -24.01
CA ARG A 181 -5.93 -8.72 -23.14
C ARG A 181 -4.44 -8.39 -23.18
N HIS A 182 -3.98 -7.73 -24.23
CA HIS A 182 -2.61 -7.23 -24.31
C HIS A 182 -2.28 -6.27 -23.15
N LEU A 183 -3.25 -5.51 -22.63
CA LEU A 183 -3.05 -4.64 -21.47
C LEU A 183 -2.75 -5.44 -20.20
N LEU A 184 -3.51 -6.51 -19.96
CA LEU A 184 -3.23 -7.45 -18.88
C LEU A 184 -1.83 -8.06 -19.04
N TRP A 185 -1.47 -8.49 -20.25
CA TRP A 185 -0.15 -9.10 -20.46
C TRP A 185 1.01 -8.13 -20.29
N ASN A 186 0.89 -6.89 -20.75
CA ASN A 186 1.89 -5.85 -20.52
C ASN A 186 2.05 -5.59 -19.01
N PHE A 187 0.94 -5.53 -18.27
CA PHE A 187 0.97 -5.38 -16.82
C PHE A 187 1.64 -6.58 -16.14
N ILE A 188 1.34 -7.81 -16.56
CA ILE A 188 1.93 -9.03 -16.01
C ILE A 188 3.42 -9.13 -16.32
N GLU A 189 3.87 -8.74 -17.52
CA GLU A 189 5.30 -8.66 -17.87
C GLU A 189 6.04 -7.65 -17.00
N ASP A 190 5.49 -6.44 -16.85
CA ASP A 190 6.05 -5.40 -15.99
C ASP A 190 6.12 -5.85 -14.52
N MET A 191 5.04 -6.47 -14.02
CA MET A 191 4.99 -7.02 -12.67
C MET A 191 6.03 -8.13 -12.46
N ALA A 192 6.20 -9.04 -13.43
CA ALA A 192 7.18 -10.11 -13.35
C ALA A 192 8.61 -9.56 -13.31
N ALA A 193 8.93 -8.61 -14.18
CA ALA A 193 10.25 -7.97 -14.22
C ALA A 193 10.56 -7.22 -12.92
N LYS A 194 9.58 -6.53 -12.33
CA LYS A 194 9.73 -5.85 -11.04
C LYS A 194 9.94 -6.82 -9.88
N LEU A 195 9.21 -7.94 -9.87
CA LEU A 195 9.30 -8.95 -8.81
C LEU A 195 10.64 -9.70 -8.78
N GLU A 196 11.34 -9.81 -9.92
CA GLU A 196 12.66 -10.46 -10.01
C GLU A 196 13.69 -9.83 -9.05
N HIS A 197 13.53 -8.54 -8.75
CA HIS A 197 14.42 -7.78 -7.89
C HIS A 197 13.94 -7.65 -6.43
N CYS A 198 12.81 -8.28 -6.08
CA CYS A 198 12.24 -8.21 -4.73
C CYS A 198 12.72 -9.36 -3.84
N SER A 199 12.99 -9.04 -2.58
CA SER A 199 13.44 -9.97 -1.54
C SER A 199 12.57 -9.95 -0.28
N VAL A 200 11.76 -8.90 -0.10
CA VAL A 200 10.82 -8.72 1.01
C VAL A 200 9.51 -8.11 0.52
N TYR A 201 8.42 -8.31 1.26
CA TYR A 201 7.10 -7.80 0.87
C TYR A 201 7.01 -6.26 0.77
N LYS A 202 7.84 -5.55 1.52
CA LYS A 202 7.89 -4.07 1.43
C LYS A 202 8.29 -3.62 0.02
N GLU A 203 9.26 -4.28 -0.60
CA GLU A 203 9.70 -3.97 -1.96
C GLU A 203 8.60 -4.32 -2.97
N VAL A 204 7.95 -5.47 -2.79
CA VAL A 204 6.79 -5.89 -3.60
C VAL A 204 5.68 -4.85 -3.57
N PHE A 205 5.39 -4.33 -2.37
CA PHE A 205 4.41 -3.27 -2.20
C PHE A 205 4.77 -2.02 -2.98
N GLU A 206 6.00 -1.52 -2.85
CA GLU A 206 6.44 -0.28 -3.51
C GLU A 206 6.37 -0.38 -5.04
N VAL A 207 6.66 -1.56 -5.60
CA VAL A 207 6.67 -1.74 -7.07
C VAL A 207 5.29 -2.05 -7.65
N ILE A 208 4.40 -2.71 -6.90
CA ILE A 208 3.05 -3.08 -7.36
C ILE A 208 2.03 -2.01 -6.98
N TRP A 209 2.07 -1.48 -5.77
CA TRP A 209 1.10 -0.55 -5.20
C TRP A 209 1.79 0.75 -4.80
N ASN A 210 2.11 1.58 -5.81
CA ASN A 210 2.76 2.88 -5.63
C ASN A 210 1.76 3.97 -5.14
N LYS A 211 1.02 3.69 -4.07
CA LYS A 211 0.12 4.67 -3.40
C LYS A 211 0.61 4.97 -1.98
N GLU A 212 0.27 6.17 -1.50
CA GLU A 212 0.70 6.69 -0.19
C GLU A 212 0.32 5.79 1.00
N GLN A 213 -0.76 5.00 0.88
CA GLN A 213 -1.21 4.11 1.95
C GLN A 213 -0.95 2.63 1.65
N PRO A 214 -0.05 1.99 2.42
CA PRO A 214 0.19 0.58 2.25
C PRO A 214 -0.94 -0.29 2.75
N TRP A 215 -1.32 -1.25 1.91
CA TRP A 215 -2.12 -2.38 2.36
C TRP A 215 -1.31 -3.18 3.39
N GLN A 216 -1.81 -3.20 4.62
CA GLN A 216 -1.12 -3.84 5.72
C GLN A 216 -1.41 -5.35 5.75
N GLY A 217 -0.40 -6.13 6.11
CA GLY A 217 -0.52 -7.57 6.36
C GLY A 217 -0.89 -8.38 5.11
N ARG A 218 -1.79 -9.36 5.29
CA ARG A 218 -2.13 -10.38 4.27
C ARG A 218 -2.86 -9.84 3.04
N LYS A 219 -3.34 -8.60 3.07
CA LYS A 219 -4.08 -8.03 1.94
C LYS A 219 -3.20 -7.92 0.68
N LEU A 220 -1.94 -7.53 0.84
CA LEU A 220 -0.98 -7.48 -0.27
C LEU A 220 -0.74 -8.88 -0.86
N GLU A 221 -0.49 -9.88 -0.01
CA GLU A 221 -0.30 -11.27 -0.44
C GLU A 221 -1.50 -11.75 -1.26
N TYR A 222 -2.72 -11.51 -0.76
CA TYR A 222 -3.94 -11.90 -1.46
C TYR A 222 -4.16 -11.14 -2.76
N TYR A 223 -3.72 -9.90 -2.87
CA TYR A 223 -3.85 -9.16 -4.12
C TYR A 223 -2.89 -9.68 -5.19
N VAL A 224 -1.64 -9.95 -4.82
CA VAL A 224 -0.68 -10.55 -5.76
C VAL A 224 -1.19 -11.92 -6.23
N ASP A 225 -1.68 -12.75 -5.30
CA ASP A 225 -2.37 -14.00 -5.63
C ASP A 225 -3.56 -13.78 -6.57
N PHE A 226 -4.38 -12.74 -6.33
CA PHE A 226 -5.53 -12.40 -7.16
C PHE A 226 -5.13 -12.00 -8.59
N ILE A 227 -4.10 -11.18 -8.76
CA ILE A 227 -3.59 -10.78 -10.08
C ILE A 227 -3.06 -11.99 -10.86
N ILE A 228 -2.29 -12.86 -10.20
CA ILE A 228 -1.81 -14.11 -10.83
C ILE A 228 -3.01 -15.00 -11.20
N ALA A 229 -3.98 -15.17 -10.32
CA ALA A 229 -5.18 -15.96 -10.55
C ALA A 229 -6.02 -15.41 -11.72
N LEU A 230 -6.17 -14.09 -11.80
CA LEU A 230 -6.85 -13.39 -12.89
C LEU A 230 -6.15 -13.66 -14.22
N ALA A 231 -4.82 -13.59 -14.24
CA ALA A 231 -4.01 -13.86 -15.40
C ALA A 231 -4.10 -15.34 -15.85
N GLU A 232 -4.04 -16.29 -14.90
CA GLU A 232 -4.20 -17.72 -15.16
C GLU A 232 -5.57 -18.07 -15.78
N ILE A 233 -6.65 -17.49 -15.26
CA ILE A 233 -7.99 -17.76 -15.79
C ILE A 233 -8.24 -17.03 -17.11
N ALA A 234 -7.72 -15.82 -17.28
CA ALA A 234 -7.79 -15.08 -18.53
C ALA A 234 -7.02 -15.81 -19.65
N ALA A 235 -5.89 -16.43 -19.35
CA ALA A 235 -5.19 -17.28 -20.32
C ALA A 235 -6.04 -18.51 -20.72
N ALA A 236 -6.81 -19.08 -19.79
CA ALA A 236 -7.53 -20.33 -20.06
C ALA A 236 -8.94 -20.15 -20.64
N ARG A 237 -9.63 -19.03 -20.39
CA ARG A 237 -11.05 -18.85 -20.71
C ARG A 237 -11.34 -17.48 -21.31
N ALA A 238 -12.28 -17.41 -22.24
CA ALA A 238 -12.80 -16.15 -22.76
C ALA A 238 -13.60 -15.37 -21.72
N HIS A 239 -14.39 -16.10 -20.93
CA HIS A 239 -15.31 -15.58 -19.93
C HIS A 239 -15.20 -16.37 -18.63
N PHE A 240 -15.32 -15.67 -17.49
CA PHE A 240 -15.22 -16.26 -16.17
C PHE A 240 -15.92 -15.40 -15.11
N ASP A 241 -16.38 -16.04 -14.03
CA ASP A 241 -16.94 -15.38 -12.84
C ASP A 241 -15.89 -15.18 -11.74
N TRP A 242 -16.09 -14.18 -10.89
CA TRP A 242 -15.30 -13.87 -9.69
C TRP A 242 -14.93 -15.12 -8.88
N LYS A 243 -15.91 -15.99 -8.61
CA LYS A 243 -15.68 -17.18 -7.78
C LYS A 243 -14.75 -18.19 -8.45
N GLU A 244 -14.68 -18.18 -9.78
CA GLU A 244 -13.85 -19.08 -10.55
C GLU A 244 -12.37 -18.71 -10.47
N ILE A 245 -12.05 -17.42 -10.28
CA ILE A 245 -10.69 -16.92 -10.08
C ILE A 245 -10.05 -17.64 -8.88
N GLY A 246 -10.67 -17.55 -7.70
CA GLY A 246 -10.18 -18.19 -6.48
C GLY A 246 -10.27 -19.72 -6.51
N ALA A 247 -11.34 -20.28 -7.09
CA ALA A 247 -11.51 -21.73 -7.18
C ALA A 247 -10.38 -22.39 -8.01
N ARG A 248 -9.99 -21.76 -9.13
CA ARG A 248 -8.93 -22.25 -10.01
C ARG A 248 -7.54 -22.11 -9.38
N TYR A 249 -7.31 -21.00 -8.68
CA TYR A 249 -6.01 -20.68 -8.10
C TYR A 249 -5.66 -21.55 -6.89
N TYR A 250 -6.57 -21.68 -5.92
CA TYR A 250 -6.30 -22.40 -4.67
C TYR A 250 -6.62 -23.90 -4.73
N ARG A 251 -7.53 -24.33 -5.62
CA ARG A 251 -7.90 -25.74 -5.85
C ARG A 251 -8.27 -26.53 -4.58
N GLU A 252 -8.80 -25.84 -3.58
CA GLU A 252 -9.16 -26.39 -2.28
C GLU A 252 -10.60 -26.01 -1.90
N ILE A 253 -11.17 -26.73 -0.93
CA ILE A 253 -12.48 -26.38 -0.36
C ILE A 253 -12.40 -24.97 0.25
N GLY A 254 -13.29 -24.08 -0.19
CA GLY A 254 -13.29 -22.68 0.23
C GLY A 254 -12.43 -21.74 -0.62
N GLY A 255 -11.66 -22.26 -1.58
CA GLY A 255 -10.81 -21.46 -2.48
C GLY A 255 -11.57 -20.37 -3.24
N SER A 256 -12.83 -20.64 -3.63
CA SER A 256 -13.70 -19.68 -4.34
C SER A 256 -14.08 -18.44 -3.54
N LYS A 257 -13.84 -18.42 -2.22
CA LYS A 257 -14.16 -17.31 -1.30
C LYS A 257 -12.92 -16.62 -0.74
N ARG A 258 -11.71 -17.07 -1.09
CA ARG A 258 -10.45 -16.55 -0.55
C ARG A 258 -10.28 -15.05 -0.79
N PHE A 259 -10.79 -14.54 -1.92
CA PHE A 259 -10.71 -13.12 -2.28
C PHE A 259 -11.93 -12.29 -1.83
N ASP A 260 -13.02 -12.91 -1.39
CA ASP A 260 -14.27 -12.21 -1.03
C ASP A 260 -14.08 -11.07 -0.01
N PRO A 261 -13.22 -11.18 1.03
CA PRO A 261 -13.03 -10.10 2.00
C PRO A 261 -12.55 -8.78 1.40
N TYR A 262 -11.92 -8.80 0.22
CA TYR A 262 -11.30 -7.65 -0.43
C TYR A 262 -11.81 -7.45 -1.86
N LYS A 263 -12.98 -8.00 -2.20
CA LYS A 263 -13.48 -8.02 -3.59
C LYS A 263 -13.50 -6.66 -4.25
N VAL A 264 -14.12 -5.65 -3.61
CA VAL A 264 -14.27 -4.30 -4.20
C VAL A 264 -12.90 -3.69 -4.45
N ASP A 265 -12.07 -3.65 -3.40
CA ASP A 265 -10.72 -3.10 -3.47
C ASP A 265 -9.86 -3.77 -4.54
N PHE A 266 -9.93 -5.09 -4.69
CA PHE A 266 -9.12 -5.83 -5.67
C PHE A 266 -9.57 -5.58 -7.11
N LEU A 267 -10.88 -5.47 -7.34
CA LEU A 267 -11.41 -5.16 -8.67
C LEU A 267 -11.02 -3.74 -9.09
N GLU A 268 -11.22 -2.76 -8.22
CA GLU A 268 -10.87 -1.36 -8.49
C GLU A 268 -9.36 -1.19 -8.71
N ALA A 269 -8.55 -1.80 -7.83
CA ALA A 269 -7.10 -1.84 -7.95
C ALA A 269 -6.63 -2.42 -9.28
N ALA A 270 -7.19 -3.55 -9.70
CA ALA A 270 -6.79 -4.19 -10.94
C ALA A 270 -7.21 -3.39 -12.17
N GLU A 271 -8.41 -2.80 -12.20
CA GLU A 271 -8.85 -1.94 -13.30
C GLU A 271 -7.97 -0.69 -13.46
N GLU A 272 -7.57 -0.10 -12.33
CA GLU A 272 -6.68 1.06 -12.31
C GLU A 272 -5.29 0.70 -12.85
N GLN A 273 -4.71 -0.40 -12.38
CA GLN A 273 -3.34 -0.80 -12.72
C GLN A 273 -3.20 -1.37 -14.13
N ILE A 274 -4.17 -2.19 -14.55
CA ILE A 274 -4.20 -2.75 -15.90
C ILE A 274 -4.63 -1.66 -16.90
N GLY A 275 -5.41 -0.68 -16.45
CA GLY A 275 -5.88 0.44 -17.26
C GLY A 275 -7.05 0.09 -18.18
N CYS A 276 -7.81 -0.98 -17.90
CA CYS A 276 -9.03 -1.32 -18.62
C CYS A 276 -10.09 -1.98 -17.72
N PRO A 277 -11.39 -1.88 -18.05
CA PRO A 277 -12.44 -2.60 -17.34
C PRO A 277 -12.23 -4.12 -17.39
N LEU A 278 -12.38 -4.80 -16.25
CA LEU A 278 -12.22 -6.26 -16.17
C LEU A 278 -13.21 -7.06 -17.03
N PRO A 279 -14.44 -6.58 -17.33
CA PRO A 279 -15.33 -7.24 -18.30
C PRO A 279 -14.70 -7.41 -19.68
N LEU A 280 -13.79 -6.52 -20.09
CA LEU A 280 -13.07 -6.63 -21.36
C LEU A 280 -11.98 -7.72 -21.35
N LEU A 281 -11.57 -8.16 -20.16
CA LEU A 281 -10.63 -9.27 -19.98
C LEU A 281 -11.35 -10.63 -19.90
N GLY A 282 -12.67 -10.61 -19.70
CA GLY A 282 -13.52 -11.80 -19.60
C GLY A 282 -14.30 -11.93 -18.28
N LEU A 283 -14.13 -11.01 -17.33
CA LEU A 283 -14.83 -11.07 -16.06
C LEU A 283 -16.32 -10.75 -16.24
N CYS A 284 -17.19 -11.75 -16.12
CA CYS A 284 -18.64 -11.58 -16.24
C CYS A 284 -19.28 -11.07 -14.93
N SER A 285 -18.59 -11.25 -13.81
CA SER A 285 -19.15 -11.09 -12.48
C SER A 285 -19.11 -9.64 -12.01
N GLY A 286 -20.21 -8.94 -12.20
CA GLY A 286 -20.42 -7.65 -11.58
C GLY A 286 -21.80 -7.10 -11.88
N GLY A 287 -22.28 -7.24 -13.12
CA GLY A 287 -23.47 -6.53 -13.59
C GLY A 287 -23.34 -4.99 -13.52
N THR A 288 -22.24 -4.48 -12.95
CA THR A 288 -21.87 -3.09 -12.83
C THR A 288 -21.33 -2.64 -14.16
N VAL A 289 -22.23 -2.03 -14.92
CA VAL A 289 -21.91 -1.20 -16.06
C VAL A 289 -21.70 0.20 -15.50
N THR A 290 -20.50 0.75 -15.61
CA THR A 290 -20.21 2.07 -15.02
C THR A 290 -20.66 3.16 -16.00
N PRO A 291 -21.65 4.00 -15.64
CA PRO A 291 -22.02 5.12 -16.48
C PRO A 291 -20.96 6.23 -16.37
N ILE A 292 -20.69 6.87 -17.49
CA ILE A 292 -19.92 8.10 -17.61
C ILE A 292 -20.92 9.16 -18.06
N TYR A 293 -21.19 10.12 -17.19
CA TYR A 293 -22.13 11.20 -17.47
C TYR A 293 -21.44 12.31 -18.26
N PHE A 294 -22.12 12.84 -19.27
CA PHE A 294 -21.61 13.96 -20.05
C PHE A 294 -22.76 14.79 -20.63
N ALA A 295 -22.49 16.04 -20.99
CA ALA A 295 -23.43 16.90 -21.69
C ALA A 295 -22.70 17.68 -22.79
N GLY A 296 -23.27 17.72 -23.99
CA GLY A 296 -22.62 18.29 -25.17
C GLY A 296 -22.69 17.33 -26.36
N GLU A 297 -22.30 17.82 -27.54
CA GLU A 297 -22.30 16.99 -28.73
C GLU A 297 -21.22 15.91 -28.63
N LEU A 298 -21.59 14.65 -28.86
CA LEU A 298 -20.66 13.55 -28.88
C LEU A 298 -21.11 12.51 -29.91
N SER A 299 -20.20 12.02 -30.72
CA SER A 299 -20.49 10.98 -31.72
C SER A 299 -19.43 9.90 -31.66
N GLY A 300 -19.69 8.74 -32.27
CA GLY A 300 -18.65 7.75 -32.43
C GLY A 300 -18.87 6.77 -33.56
N ARG A 301 -17.87 5.93 -33.75
CA ARG A 301 -17.81 4.98 -34.86
C ARG A 301 -18.89 3.90 -34.71
N GLY A 302 -19.84 3.86 -35.64
CA GLY A 302 -21.00 2.97 -35.56
C GLY A 302 -22.36 3.67 -35.68
N GLY A 303 -22.37 4.99 -35.85
CA GLY A 303 -23.58 5.75 -36.21
C GLY A 303 -24.39 6.27 -35.03
N PHE A 304 -23.87 6.17 -33.80
CA PHE A 304 -24.48 6.81 -32.64
C PHE A 304 -24.02 8.27 -32.54
N ALA A 305 -24.96 9.16 -32.27
CA ALA A 305 -24.74 10.58 -32.05
C ALA A 305 -25.60 11.04 -30.87
N TYR A 306 -24.96 11.71 -29.92
CA TYR A 306 -25.57 12.34 -28.77
C TYR A 306 -25.66 13.83 -29.08
N PRO A 307 -26.88 14.37 -29.26
CA PRO A 307 -27.06 15.77 -29.57
C PRO A 307 -26.74 16.65 -28.37
N GLN A 308 -26.42 17.91 -28.65
CA GLN A 308 -26.20 18.94 -27.65
C GLN A 308 -27.50 19.28 -26.90
N GLY A 309 -27.36 19.84 -25.68
CA GLY A 309 -28.48 20.37 -24.90
C GLY A 309 -29.14 19.39 -23.92
N PHE A 310 -28.63 18.16 -23.79
CA PHE A 310 -29.12 17.18 -22.81
C PHE A 310 -27.97 16.55 -22.04
N LEU A 311 -28.30 16.08 -20.82
CA LEU A 311 -27.45 15.21 -20.05
C LEU A 311 -27.57 13.77 -20.57
N HIS A 312 -26.43 13.17 -20.91
CA HIS A 312 -26.31 11.81 -21.42
C HIS A 312 -25.47 10.95 -20.48
N ALA A 313 -25.56 9.63 -20.68
CA ALA A 313 -24.67 8.66 -20.04
C ALA A 313 -24.21 7.63 -21.07
N VAL A 314 -22.91 7.35 -21.10
CA VAL A 314 -22.31 6.26 -21.87
C VAL A 314 -21.68 5.25 -20.93
N THR A 315 -21.67 3.98 -21.30
CA THR A 315 -21.06 2.94 -20.48
C THR A 315 -19.57 2.83 -20.76
N ASP A 316 -18.78 2.52 -19.73
CA ASP A 316 -17.36 2.16 -19.87
C ASP A 316 -17.13 1.06 -20.93
N VAL A 317 -17.97 0.02 -20.98
CA VAL A 317 -17.90 -1.03 -22.01
C VAL A 317 -18.11 -0.46 -23.42
N THR A 318 -19.06 0.46 -23.60
CA THR A 318 -19.29 1.13 -24.89
C THR A 318 -18.09 1.97 -25.27
N VAL A 319 -17.53 2.75 -24.34
CA VAL A 319 -16.33 3.57 -24.54
C VAL A 319 -15.16 2.76 -25.08
N TRP A 320 -14.98 1.53 -24.63
CA TRP A 320 -13.88 0.69 -25.10
C TRP A 320 -14.12 -0.03 -26.42
N LYS A 321 -15.37 -0.07 -26.92
CA LYS A 321 -15.72 -0.74 -28.18
C LYS A 321 -15.73 0.20 -29.39
N THR A 322 -15.48 1.48 -29.18
CA THR A 322 -15.56 2.50 -30.22
C THR A 322 -14.59 3.64 -29.97
N GLU A 323 -14.43 4.50 -30.95
CA GLU A 323 -13.78 5.80 -30.82
C GLU A 323 -14.85 6.89 -30.75
N PHE A 324 -14.67 7.82 -29.82
CA PHE A 324 -15.54 8.97 -29.61
C PHE A 324 -14.93 10.25 -30.16
N ARG A 325 -15.77 11.13 -30.71
CA ARG A 325 -15.39 12.43 -31.30
C ARG A 325 -16.47 13.47 -31.04
N THR A 326 -16.11 14.74 -31.10
CA THR A 326 -17.04 15.87 -30.91
C THR A 326 -16.74 16.98 -31.90
N GLY A 327 -17.77 17.79 -32.21
CA GLY A 327 -17.64 19.08 -32.90
C GLY A 327 -17.41 20.26 -31.95
N CYS A 328 -17.49 20.04 -30.63
CA CYS A 328 -17.28 21.07 -29.62
C CYS A 328 -15.85 21.67 -29.67
N HIS A 329 -15.71 22.88 -29.15
CA HIS A 329 -14.44 23.64 -29.13
C HIS A 329 -13.81 23.67 -27.72
N THR A 330 -14.64 23.56 -26.69
CA THR A 330 -14.23 23.56 -25.28
C THR A 330 -14.63 22.23 -24.64
N MET A 331 -13.69 21.56 -23.98
CA MET A 331 -13.97 20.39 -23.15
C MET A 331 -13.84 20.74 -21.67
N TRP A 332 -14.88 20.47 -20.89
CA TRP A 332 -14.88 20.59 -19.44
C TRP A 332 -14.76 19.22 -18.80
N LEU A 333 -13.85 19.08 -17.84
CA LEU A 333 -13.70 17.90 -17.01
C LEU A 333 -14.03 18.31 -15.58
N THR A 334 -15.13 17.80 -15.04
CA THR A 334 -15.59 18.20 -13.69
C THR A 334 -15.72 17.00 -12.78
N GLU A 335 -15.15 17.08 -11.58
CA GLU A 335 -15.36 16.08 -10.53
C GLU A 335 -16.82 16.03 -10.09
N ASN A 336 -17.40 17.20 -9.84
CA ASN A 336 -18.70 17.35 -9.20
C ASN A 336 -19.85 17.22 -10.20
N ARG A 337 -20.69 16.20 -10.03
CA ARG A 337 -21.88 15.96 -10.86
C ARG A 337 -22.86 17.14 -10.84
N ALA A 338 -22.91 17.91 -9.76
CA ALA A 338 -23.76 19.08 -9.66
C ALA A 338 -23.40 20.16 -10.69
N VAL A 339 -22.10 20.39 -10.93
CA VAL A 339 -21.60 21.33 -11.95
C VAL A 339 -22.07 20.90 -13.34
N LEU A 340 -21.85 19.64 -13.69
CA LEU A 340 -22.31 19.08 -14.97
C LEU A 340 -23.83 19.19 -15.14
N THR A 341 -24.59 18.92 -14.08
CA THR A 341 -26.06 19.00 -14.12
C THR A 341 -26.50 20.46 -14.28
N ARG A 342 -25.90 21.39 -13.53
CA ARG A 342 -26.23 22.81 -13.54
C ARG A 342 -25.92 23.47 -14.90
N MET A 343 -24.76 23.17 -15.48
CA MET A 343 -24.37 23.68 -16.81
C MET A 343 -25.23 23.06 -17.92
N SER A 344 -25.64 21.78 -17.77
CA SER A 344 -26.55 21.14 -18.74
C SER A 344 -27.99 21.68 -18.68
N ALA A 345 -28.43 22.14 -17.51
CA ALA A 345 -29.75 22.71 -17.30
C ALA A 345 -29.84 24.19 -17.70
N GLU A 346 -28.70 24.86 -17.88
CA GLU A 346 -28.66 26.26 -18.29
C GLU A 346 -29.13 26.40 -19.76
N PRO A 347 -30.16 27.22 -20.04
CA PRO A 347 -30.73 27.36 -21.38
C PRO A 347 -29.67 27.75 -22.41
N ASP A 348 -29.60 26.98 -23.50
CA ASP A 348 -28.73 27.21 -24.66
C ASP A 348 -27.23 27.37 -24.37
N PHE A 349 -26.76 27.22 -23.12
CA PHE A 349 -25.36 27.44 -22.77
C PHE A 349 -24.44 26.49 -23.54
N LEU A 350 -24.75 25.19 -23.54
CA LEU A 350 -23.94 24.21 -24.27
C LEU A 350 -23.89 24.55 -25.76
N LEU A 351 -25.04 24.83 -26.37
CA LEU A 351 -25.19 25.19 -27.78
C LEU A 351 -24.36 26.42 -28.15
N ASN A 352 -24.49 27.49 -27.37
CA ASN A 352 -23.83 28.77 -27.63
C ASN A 352 -22.33 28.73 -27.37
N SER A 353 -21.90 28.01 -26.33
CA SER A 353 -20.48 27.89 -25.97
C SER A 353 -19.72 26.83 -26.78
N GLY A 354 -20.44 25.93 -27.47
CA GLY A 354 -19.81 24.78 -28.12
C GLY A 354 -19.05 23.91 -27.13
N SER A 355 -19.59 23.71 -25.92
CA SER A 355 -18.95 22.97 -24.83
C SER A 355 -19.37 21.50 -24.77
N LEU A 356 -18.40 20.63 -24.48
CA LEU A 356 -18.58 19.26 -24.04
C LEU A 356 -18.15 19.14 -22.58
N ILE A 357 -19.06 18.75 -21.69
CA ILE A 357 -18.81 18.58 -20.26
C ILE A 357 -18.82 17.09 -19.93
N ILE A 358 -17.74 16.58 -19.34
CA ILE A 358 -17.62 15.19 -18.89
C ILE A 358 -17.50 15.20 -17.36
N GLY A 359 -18.41 14.48 -16.70
CA GLY A 359 -18.35 14.24 -15.27
C GLY A 359 -17.40 13.11 -14.95
N LEU A 360 -16.46 13.34 -14.04
CA LEU A 360 -15.51 12.33 -13.54
C LEU A 360 -16.12 11.51 -12.38
N ASP A 361 -17.10 12.09 -11.68
CA ASP A 361 -17.90 11.43 -10.63
C ASP A 361 -17.01 10.77 -9.55
N GLY A 362 -16.02 11.52 -9.08
CA GLY A 362 -14.94 11.06 -8.22
C GLY A 362 -13.71 10.59 -9.01
N GLN A 363 -13.21 9.38 -8.71
CA GLN A 363 -11.93 8.90 -9.26
C GLN A 363 -11.96 8.67 -10.78
N LEU A 364 -10.84 9.05 -11.43
CA LEU A 364 -10.64 8.90 -12.88
C LEU A 364 -10.44 7.43 -13.31
N ARG A 365 -11.56 6.71 -13.49
CA ARG A 365 -11.61 5.31 -13.95
C ARG A 365 -11.12 5.12 -15.39
N SER A 366 -10.80 3.89 -15.76
CA SER A 366 -10.29 3.52 -17.10
C SER A 366 -11.21 3.94 -18.26
N GLY A 367 -12.54 3.86 -18.08
CA GLY A 367 -13.52 4.37 -19.03
C GLY A 367 -13.39 5.88 -19.30
N HIS A 368 -13.31 6.70 -18.24
CA HIS A 368 -13.08 8.15 -18.38
C HIS A 368 -11.78 8.43 -19.13
N ARG A 369 -10.68 7.75 -18.76
CA ARG A 369 -9.37 7.91 -19.39
C ARG A 369 -9.42 7.62 -20.89
N LYS A 370 -10.10 6.54 -21.29
CA LYS A 370 -10.27 6.16 -22.70
C LYS A 370 -11.13 7.18 -23.44
N LEU A 371 -12.28 7.58 -22.89
CA LEU A 371 -13.18 8.56 -23.51
C LEU A 371 -12.48 9.89 -23.77
N ILE A 372 -11.80 10.43 -22.74
CA ILE A 372 -11.08 11.70 -22.84
C ILE A 372 -9.97 11.62 -23.89
N LYS A 373 -9.20 10.53 -23.92
CA LYS A 373 -8.17 10.31 -24.95
C LYS A 373 -8.77 10.25 -26.35
N ASP A 374 -9.87 9.54 -26.55
CA ASP A 374 -10.52 9.43 -27.85
C ASP A 374 -11.01 10.79 -28.34
N VAL A 375 -11.68 11.55 -27.47
CA VAL A 375 -12.18 12.88 -27.80
C VAL A 375 -11.04 13.81 -28.19
N LEU A 376 -9.96 13.86 -27.40
CA LEU A 376 -8.81 14.73 -27.67
C LEU A 376 -8.05 14.34 -28.95
N THR A 377 -7.89 13.05 -29.22
CA THR A 377 -7.17 12.57 -30.41
C THR A 377 -8.01 12.62 -31.68
N GLY A 378 -9.31 12.36 -31.54
CA GLY A 378 -10.26 12.27 -32.64
C GLY A 378 -10.91 13.60 -33.04
N SER A 379 -10.82 14.63 -32.20
CA SER A 379 -11.53 15.91 -32.39
C SER A 379 -10.56 17.08 -32.47
N LYS A 380 -10.24 17.50 -33.70
CA LYS A 380 -9.35 18.66 -33.95
C LYS A 380 -9.97 20.00 -33.57
N SER A 381 -11.28 20.05 -33.34
CA SER A 381 -12.02 21.26 -32.96
C SER A 381 -11.74 21.71 -31.53
N ILE A 382 -11.30 20.81 -30.65
CA ILE A 382 -11.02 21.13 -29.25
C ILE A 382 -9.79 22.03 -29.17
N GLY A 383 -10.05 23.31 -28.89
CA GLY A 383 -9.02 24.33 -28.70
C GLY A 383 -8.60 24.47 -27.24
N GLN A 384 -9.47 24.10 -26.29
CA GLN A 384 -9.18 24.22 -24.86
C GLN A 384 -9.84 23.13 -24.02
N VAL A 385 -9.21 22.83 -22.88
CA VAL A 385 -9.68 21.93 -21.84
C VAL A 385 -9.71 22.68 -20.51
N ILE A 386 -10.85 22.66 -19.83
CA ILE A 386 -11.02 23.29 -18.52
C ILE A 386 -11.29 22.18 -17.50
N VAL A 387 -10.47 22.11 -16.47
CA VAL A 387 -10.58 21.12 -15.40
C VAL A 387 -11.09 21.79 -14.13
N TRP A 388 -12.14 21.23 -13.54
CA TRP A 388 -12.74 21.71 -12.31
C TRP A 388 -12.82 20.55 -11.31
N CYS A 389 -11.98 20.61 -10.27
CA CYS A 389 -12.04 19.71 -9.14
C CYS A 389 -12.32 20.50 -7.85
N ASP A 390 -12.79 19.81 -6.82
CA ASP A 390 -12.99 20.44 -5.52
C ASP A 390 -11.61 20.72 -4.85
N GLY A 391 -11.56 21.66 -3.90
CA GLY A 391 -10.32 22.11 -3.27
C GLY A 391 -9.76 21.18 -2.18
N ASP A 392 -10.32 19.98 -2.04
CA ASP A 392 -9.93 19.00 -1.02
C ASP A 392 -8.79 18.06 -1.49
N LYS A 393 -8.37 17.15 -0.61
CA LYS A 393 -7.29 16.20 -0.94
C LYS A 393 -7.69 15.27 -2.09
N SER A 394 -8.96 14.86 -2.15
CA SER A 394 -9.47 13.98 -3.21
C SER A 394 -9.46 14.68 -4.56
N GLY A 395 -9.94 15.92 -4.61
CA GLY A 395 -9.97 16.76 -5.80
C GLY A 395 -8.57 17.05 -6.34
N LEU A 396 -7.59 17.28 -5.46
CA LEU A 396 -6.18 17.40 -5.86
C LEU A 396 -5.64 16.11 -6.48
N ASP A 397 -5.94 14.95 -5.88
CA ASP A 397 -5.52 13.65 -6.40
C ASP A 397 -6.18 13.33 -7.76
N ILE A 398 -7.44 13.73 -7.96
CA ILE A 398 -8.14 13.62 -9.25
C ILE A 398 -7.50 14.57 -10.28
N ALA A 399 -7.24 15.83 -9.91
CA ALA A 399 -6.60 16.80 -10.78
C ALA A 399 -5.22 16.34 -11.25
N ARG A 400 -4.40 15.75 -10.37
CA ARG A 400 -3.12 15.11 -10.72
C ARG A 400 -3.28 14.01 -11.76
N ASN A 401 -4.28 13.14 -11.55
CA ASN A 401 -4.58 12.07 -12.49
C ASN A 401 -5.03 12.59 -13.87
N VAL A 402 -5.80 13.67 -13.89
CA VAL A 402 -6.22 14.35 -15.13
C VAL A 402 -5.02 15.02 -15.80
N GLN A 403 -4.13 15.67 -15.05
CA GLN A 403 -2.92 16.28 -15.61
C GLN A 403 -2.07 15.24 -16.35
N ALA A 404 -1.83 14.09 -15.70
CA ALA A 404 -1.04 13.02 -16.28
C ALA A 404 -1.70 12.44 -17.53
N LEU A 405 -3.04 12.47 -17.58
CA LEU A 405 -3.81 12.04 -18.75
C LEU A 405 -3.71 13.03 -19.92
N LEU A 406 -3.73 14.34 -19.65
CA LEU A 406 -3.70 15.39 -20.66
C LEU A 406 -2.30 15.63 -21.24
N GLN A 407 -1.25 15.37 -20.45
CA GLN A 407 0.14 15.65 -20.82
C GLN A 407 0.55 15.08 -22.19
N PRO A 408 0.26 13.81 -22.55
CA PRO A 408 0.68 13.25 -23.84
C PRO A 408 -0.08 13.84 -25.05
N ALA A 409 -1.31 14.33 -24.83
CA ALA A 409 -2.14 14.88 -25.88
C ALA A 409 -1.81 16.35 -26.19
N HIS A 410 -1.11 17.04 -25.27
CA HIS A 410 -0.72 18.45 -25.38
C HIS A 410 -1.82 19.37 -25.96
N PRO A 411 -3.04 19.39 -25.38
CA PRO A 411 -4.10 20.29 -25.85
C PRO A 411 -3.66 21.76 -25.75
N ALA A 412 -4.08 22.57 -26.72
CA ALA A 412 -3.55 23.92 -26.96
C ALA A 412 -3.83 24.94 -25.83
N GLY A 413 -4.76 24.65 -24.92
CA GLY A 413 -5.00 25.45 -23.72
C GLY A 413 -5.64 24.62 -22.61
N VAL A 414 -4.88 24.30 -21.56
CA VAL A 414 -5.42 23.68 -20.34
C VAL A 414 -5.58 24.75 -19.27
N LYS A 415 -6.77 24.83 -18.70
CA LYS A 415 -7.09 25.72 -17.58
C LYS A 415 -7.59 24.89 -16.42
N TRP A 416 -7.29 25.32 -15.21
CA TRP A 416 -7.64 24.64 -13.97
C TRP A 416 -8.43 25.60 -13.09
N ILE A 417 -9.56 25.15 -12.58
CA ILE A 417 -10.41 25.90 -11.66
C ILE A 417 -10.19 25.31 -10.27
N LEU A 418 -9.75 26.16 -9.34
CA LEU A 418 -9.73 25.86 -7.91
C LEU A 418 -10.79 26.74 -7.24
N PRO A 419 -11.93 26.17 -6.80
CA PRO A 419 -12.97 26.93 -6.11
C PRO A 419 -12.43 27.60 -4.84
N PRO A 420 -12.91 28.80 -4.50
CA PRO A 420 -12.52 29.46 -3.26
C PRO A 420 -13.10 28.70 -2.05
N ALA A 421 -12.35 28.68 -0.96
CA ALA A 421 -12.70 27.95 0.26
C ALA A 421 -13.78 28.61 1.12
N VAL A 422 -14.06 29.89 0.90
CA VAL A 422 -15.01 30.69 1.68
C VAL A 422 -15.67 31.66 0.71
N ASP A 423 -17.00 31.79 0.79
CA ASP A 423 -17.80 32.84 0.15
C ASP A 423 -17.40 34.23 0.68
N GLN A 424 -16.23 34.72 0.29
CA GLN A 424 -15.91 36.13 0.43
C GLN A 424 -16.56 36.85 -0.74
N LYS A 425 -17.78 37.35 -0.53
CA LYS A 425 -18.43 38.32 -1.42
C LYS A 425 -17.41 39.40 -1.82
N GLY A 426 -16.91 39.35 -3.05
CA GLY A 426 -15.93 40.30 -3.57
C GLY A 426 -14.64 39.70 -4.12
N ASP A 427 -14.41 38.39 -4.00
CA ASP A 427 -13.28 37.75 -4.67
C ASP A 427 -13.49 37.75 -6.19
N ASP A 428 -12.45 38.17 -6.92
CA ASP A 428 -12.45 38.20 -8.37
C ASP A 428 -12.54 36.75 -8.90
N PRO A 429 -13.57 36.36 -9.66
CA PRO A 429 -13.73 35.00 -10.18
C PRO A 429 -12.54 34.55 -11.06
N ARG A 430 -11.74 35.50 -11.55
CA ARG A 430 -10.49 35.22 -12.29
C ARG A 430 -9.39 34.62 -11.42
N SER A 431 -9.42 34.84 -10.11
CA SER A 431 -8.44 34.31 -9.16
C SER A 431 -8.52 32.79 -9.00
N CYS A 432 -9.67 32.20 -9.35
CA CYS A 432 -9.90 30.75 -9.30
C CYS A 432 -9.30 30.02 -10.52
N LEU A 433 -8.88 30.75 -11.55
CA LEU A 433 -8.44 30.20 -12.84
C LEU A 433 -6.91 30.19 -12.96
N PHE A 434 -6.35 29.00 -13.18
CA PHE A 434 -4.93 28.78 -13.36
C PHE A 434 -4.65 28.23 -14.76
N ARG A 435 -3.63 28.78 -15.43
CA ARG A 435 -3.24 28.36 -16.81
C ARG A 435 -2.08 27.36 -16.83
N THR A 436 -1.46 27.10 -15.68
CA THR A 436 -0.37 26.13 -15.54
C THR A 436 -0.66 25.18 -14.39
N TRP A 437 -0.22 23.94 -14.55
CA TRP A 437 -0.38 22.91 -13.52
C TRP A 437 0.36 23.32 -12.22
N GLU A 438 1.57 23.86 -12.35
CA GLU A 438 2.42 24.19 -11.21
C GLU A 438 1.80 25.27 -10.34
N ALA A 439 1.12 26.25 -10.94
CA ALA A 439 0.44 27.31 -10.21
C ALA A 439 -0.82 26.78 -9.50
N TYR A 440 -1.58 25.92 -10.17
CA TYR A 440 -2.75 25.25 -9.59
C TYR A 440 -2.35 24.35 -8.41
N GLU A 441 -1.37 23.48 -8.58
CA GLU A 441 -0.94 22.54 -7.55
C GLU A 441 -0.39 23.27 -6.31
N ALA A 442 0.40 24.33 -6.51
CA ALA A 442 0.89 25.15 -5.40
C ALA A 442 -0.26 25.83 -4.63
N ALA A 443 -1.28 26.34 -5.34
CA ALA A 443 -2.43 26.97 -4.71
C ALA A 443 -3.30 25.96 -3.94
N ALA A 444 -3.55 24.78 -4.52
CA ALA A 444 -4.31 23.70 -3.89
C ALA A 444 -3.63 23.18 -2.62
N LEU A 445 -2.32 22.90 -2.67
CA LEU A 445 -1.54 22.48 -1.50
C LEU A 445 -1.57 23.54 -0.39
N ALA A 446 -1.42 24.82 -0.74
CA ALA A 446 -1.51 25.92 0.22
C ALA A 446 -2.93 26.06 0.84
N GLY A 447 -3.97 25.64 0.13
CA GLY A 447 -5.35 25.57 0.65
C GLY A 447 -5.53 24.43 1.66
N LEU A 448 -4.99 23.25 1.35
CA LEU A 448 -5.01 22.08 2.23
C LEU A 448 -4.30 22.34 3.55
N ASP A 449 -3.12 22.98 3.52
CA ASP A 449 -2.35 23.33 4.73
C ASP A 449 -3.10 24.29 5.67
N ARG A 450 -4.06 25.04 5.13
CA ARG A 450 -4.87 26.01 5.88
C ARG A 450 -6.18 25.45 6.44
N ASN A 451 -6.44 24.14 6.30
CA ASN A 451 -7.72 23.48 6.63
C ASN A 451 -8.94 24.16 5.99
N GLN A 452 -8.73 24.77 4.82
CA GLN A 452 -9.76 25.47 4.05
C GLN A 452 -10.56 24.53 3.13
N ALA A 453 -10.39 23.22 3.28
CA ALA A 453 -10.94 22.19 2.41
C ALA A 453 -12.31 21.64 2.85
N ASP A 454 -12.67 21.75 4.13
CA ASP A 454 -13.80 21.00 4.71
C ASP A 454 -15.17 21.71 4.62
N GLU A 455 -15.24 22.99 4.25
CA GLU A 455 -16.47 23.81 4.24
C GLU A 455 -16.84 24.37 2.85
N GLN A 456 -16.62 23.60 1.77
CA GLN A 456 -16.92 24.04 0.41
C GLN A 456 -18.33 23.59 -0.04
N GLU A 457 -19.37 24.33 0.33
CA GLU A 457 -20.59 24.38 -0.49
C GLU A 457 -20.28 25.34 -1.67
N ALA A 458 -19.69 24.83 -2.74
CA ALA A 458 -19.24 25.67 -3.85
C ALA A 458 -20.42 26.40 -4.53
N GLU A 459 -20.36 27.74 -4.61
CA GLU A 459 -21.09 28.47 -5.65
C GLU A 459 -20.66 27.88 -7.01
N MET A 460 -21.57 27.20 -7.70
CA MET A 460 -21.33 26.55 -8.99
C MET A 460 -21.10 27.54 -10.15
N GLY A 461 -21.00 28.84 -9.85
CA GLY A 461 -20.97 29.94 -10.81
C GLY A 461 -22.27 30.09 -11.59
N ASP A 462 -22.28 31.06 -12.49
CA ASP A 462 -23.32 31.27 -13.49
C ASP A 462 -22.73 31.33 -14.91
N THR A 463 -23.61 31.47 -15.89
CA THR A 463 -23.27 31.53 -17.31
C THR A 463 -22.22 32.59 -17.63
N ASP A 464 -22.25 33.74 -16.95
CA ASP A 464 -21.32 34.84 -17.17
C ASP A 464 -19.91 34.47 -16.69
N ILE A 465 -19.80 33.85 -15.51
CA ILE A 465 -18.53 33.35 -14.98
C ILE A 465 -17.95 32.25 -15.86
N TRP A 466 -18.77 31.29 -16.31
CA TRP A 466 -18.30 30.20 -17.17
C TRP A 466 -17.80 30.71 -18.52
N ASN A 467 -18.52 31.65 -19.15
CA ASN A 467 -18.09 32.31 -20.38
C ASN A 467 -16.77 33.07 -20.17
N MET A 468 -16.66 33.81 -19.07
CA MET A 468 -15.43 34.50 -18.72
C MET A 468 -14.22 33.54 -18.61
N TRP A 469 -14.37 32.39 -17.96
CA TRP A 469 -13.27 31.41 -17.87
C TRP A 469 -12.91 30.79 -19.23
N MET A 470 -13.88 30.66 -20.15
CA MET A 470 -13.61 30.22 -21.52
C MET A 470 -12.84 31.26 -22.33
N ASP A 471 -13.16 32.53 -22.17
CA ASP A 471 -12.59 33.63 -22.96
C ASP A 471 -11.19 34.06 -22.50
N LEU A 472 -10.88 33.89 -21.20
CA LEU A 472 -9.57 34.21 -20.60
C LEU A 472 -8.56 33.11 -20.87
#